data_AF-A0A6I7XCC5-F1
#
_entry.id   AF-A0A6I7XCC5-F1
#
_cell.length_a   1.000
_cell.length_b   1.000
_cell.length_c   1.000
_cell.angle_alpha   90.00
_cell.angle_beta   90.00
_cell.angle_gamma   90.00
#
_symmetry.space_group_name_H-M   'P 1'
#
loop_
_entity.id
_entity.type
_entity.pdbx_description
1 polymer ?
#
loop_
_entity_poly.entity_id
_entity_poly.type
_entity_poly.pdbx_seq_one_letter_code
_entity_poly.pdbx_strand_id
1 'polypeptide(L)'
;MELFKGKVVCPRCDGNGLVYKAEIKDINKVVYVCDECDATWFRNDRFGMDNLVDYETFLEENSLSYMKANVIHLGYDWYEG
;
A
#
# COMPACT_ATOMS: atom_id res chain seq x y z
N MET A 1 10.10 8.70 6.24
CA MET A 1 9.47 8.47 4.93
C MET A 1 10.01 9.50 3.96
N GLU A 2 10.24 9.13 2.71
CA GLU A 2 10.64 10.04 1.65
C GLU A 2 9.42 10.45 0.81
N LEU A 3 9.45 11.67 0.27
CA LEU A 3 8.36 12.24 -0.53
C LEU A 3 8.84 12.71 -1.91
N PHE A 4 8.03 12.46 -2.93
CA PHE A 4 8.19 13.02 -4.27
C PHE A 4 6.92 13.79 -4.66
N LYS A 5 7.05 15.11 -4.85
CA LYS A 5 5.90 16.02 -5.13
C LYS A 5 4.75 15.85 -4.13
N GLY A 6 5.08 15.69 -2.85
CA GLY A 6 4.12 15.52 -1.75
C GLY A 6 3.53 14.11 -1.60
N LYS A 7 3.95 13.13 -2.43
CA LYS A 7 3.48 11.75 -2.38
C LYS A 7 4.54 10.84 -1.77
N VAL A 8 4.10 9.81 -1.05
CA VAL A 8 5.01 8.88 -0.35
C VAL A 8 5.71 7.97 -1.34
N VAL A 9 7.04 7.94 -1.25
CA VAL A 9 7.91 7.13 -2.09
C VAL A 9 8.09 5.75 -1.47
N CYS A 10 8.05 4.70 -2.30
CA CYS A 10 8.25 3.33 -1.85
C CYS A 10 9.74 3.08 -1.51
N PRO A 11 10.08 2.70 -0.27
CA PRO A 11 11.46 2.38 0.09
C PRO A 11 11.91 1.00 -0.43
N ARG A 12 10.98 0.11 -0.83
CA ARG A 12 11.33 -1.26 -1.27
C ARG A 12 11.97 -1.29 -2.65
N CYS A 13 11.45 -0.50 -3.58
CA CYS A 13 11.91 -0.46 -4.97
C CYS A 13 12.83 0.74 -5.25
N ASP A 14 13.59 1.18 -4.24
CA ASP A 14 14.52 2.33 -4.34
C ASP A 14 13.86 3.60 -4.90
N GLY A 15 12.60 3.81 -4.55
CA GLY A 15 11.81 4.97 -4.95
C GLY A 15 11.29 5.01 -6.38
N ASN A 16 11.37 3.89 -7.11
CA ASN A 16 10.78 3.80 -8.45
C ASN A 16 9.23 3.88 -8.44
N GLY A 17 8.59 3.52 -7.32
CA GLY A 17 7.14 3.54 -7.15
C GLY A 17 6.63 4.49 -6.07
N LEU A 18 5.37 4.83 -6.17
CA LEU A 18 4.64 5.63 -5.20
C LEU A 18 3.67 4.77 -4.40
N VAL A 19 3.46 5.15 -3.15
CA VAL A 19 2.53 4.47 -2.26
C VAL A 19 1.15 5.12 -2.35
N TYR A 20 0.15 4.37 -2.81
CA TYR A 20 -1.25 4.77 -2.75
C TYR A 20 -1.94 4.18 -1.53
N LYS A 21 -3.03 4.82 -1.09
CA LYS A 21 -3.93 4.31 -0.06
C LYS A 21 -5.07 3.57 -0.72
N ALA A 22 -5.44 2.43 -0.17
CA ALA A 22 -6.60 1.66 -0.60
C ALA A 22 -7.40 1.14 0.59
N GLU A 23 -8.68 0.88 0.35
CA GLU A 23 -9.57 0.21 1.29
C GLU A 23 -10.11 -1.07 0.67
N ILE A 24 -9.88 -2.20 1.33
CA ILE A 24 -10.42 -3.50 0.94
C ILE A 24 -11.71 -3.71 1.71
N LYS A 25 -12.84 -3.58 1.02
CA LYS A 25 -14.18 -3.56 1.63
C LYS A 25 -14.57 -4.92 2.22
N ASP A 26 -14.12 -6.02 1.64
CA ASP A 26 -14.46 -7.38 2.11
C ASP A 26 -14.01 -7.64 3.55
N ILE A 27 -12.92 -6.99 3.97
CA ILE A 27 -12.32 -7.16 5.30
C ILE A 27 -12.26 -5.84 6.10
N ASN A 28 -12.89 -4.77 5.59
CA ASN A 28 -12.89 -3.43 6.18
C ASN A 28 -11.48 -2.96 6.61
N LYS A 29 -10.51 -3.10 5.71
CA LYS A 29 -9.09 -2.82 5.98
C LYS A 29 -8.55 -1.75 5.06
N VAL A 30 -7.91 -0.74 5.66
CA VAL A 30 -7.09 0.22 4.93
C VAL A 30 -5.66 -0.28 4.84
N VAL A 31 -5.10 -0.19 3.64
CA VAL A 31 -3.72 -0.57 3.31
C VAL A 31 -3.05 0.54 2.50
N TYR A 32 -1.72 0.53 2.49
CA TYR A 32 -0.88 1.44 1.73
C TYR A 32 0.01 0.60 0.83
N VAL A 33 -0.11 0.74 -0.47
CA VAL A 33 0.47 -0.20 -1.45
C VAL A 33 1.34 0.55 -2.44
N CYS A 34 2.52 0.02 -2.75
CA CYS A 34 3.36 0.50 -3.84
C CYS A 34 2.75 0.12 -5.19
N ASP A 35 2.68 1.05 -6.13
CA ASP A 35 2.16 0.83 -7.48
C ASP A 35 3.12 0.09 -8.44
N GLU A 36 4.39 -0.06 -8.07
CA GLU A 36 5.41 -0.73 -8.90
C GLU A 36 5.80 -2.13 -8.41
N CYS A 37 5.73 -2.40 -7.10
CA CYS A 37 6.32 -3.63 -6.53
C CYS A 37 5.46 -4.32 -5.47
N ASP A 38 4.18 -3.93 -5.35
CA ASP A 38 3.18 -4.53 -4.47
C ASP A 38 3.54 -4.57 -2.97
N ALA A 39 4.57 -3.81 -2.56
CA ALA A 39 4.91 -3.65 -1.16
C ALA A 39 3.73 -2.99 -0.43
N THR A 40 3.28 -3.63 0.65
CA THR A 40 2.09 -3.22 1.38
C THR A 40 2.42 -2.95 2.84
N TRP A 41 1.92 -1.82 3.35
CA TRP A 41 1.99 -1.41 4.74
C TRP A 41 0.59 -1.22 5.32
N PHE A 42 0.48 -1.37 6.63
CA PHE A 42 -0.78 -1.27 7.37
C PHE A 42 -0.90 -0.01 8.24
N ARG A 43 0.17 0.80 8.29
CA ARG A 43 0.23 2.07 9.03
C ARG A 43 0.69 3.18 8.08
N ASN A 44 0.21 4.40 8.32
CA ASN A 44 0.52 5.58 7.50
C ASN A 44 1.74 6.37 7.99
N ASP A 45 2.35 5.99 9.11
CA ASP A 45 3.38 6.78 9.79
C ASP A 45 4.81 6.25 9.62
N ARG A 46 4.97 4.98 9.21
CA ARG A 46 6.28 4.36 9.02
C ARG A 46 6.28 3.33 7.90
N PHE A 47 7.16 3.57 6.91
CA PHE A 47 7.38 2.70 5.77
C PHE A 47 8.83 2.25 5.79
N GLY A 48 9.06 1.00 6.16
CA GLY A 48 10.37 0.36 6.22
C GLY A 48 10.35 -1.02 5.59
N MET A 49 11.54 -1.58 5.41
CA MET A 49 11.72 -2.95 4.90
C MET A 49 11.32 -4.01 5.93
N ASP A 50 11.29 -3.65 7.22
CA ASP A 50 10.99 -4.54 8.34
C ASP A 50 9.49 -4.67 8.65
N ASN A 51 8.64 -3.86 8.00
CA ASN A 51 7.21 -3.79 8.31
C ASN A 51 6.31 -3.80 7.06
N LEU A 52 6.79 -4.40 5.97
CA LEU A 52 6.02 -4.61 4.74
C LEU A 52 5.60 -6.08 4.58
N VAL A 53 4.56 -6.28 3.79
CA VAL A 53 4.21 -7.58 3.20
C VAL A 53 4.01 -7.41 1.70
N ASP A 54 3.97 -8.52 0.99
CA ASP A 54 3.54 -8.54 -0.41
C ASP A 54 2.00 -8.45 -0.48
N TYR A 55 1.47 -7.65 -1.42
CA TYR A 55 0.03 -7.38 -1.49
C TYR A 55 -0.78 -8.63 -1.84
N GLU A 56 -0.30 -9.45 -2.78
CA GLU A 56 -0.95 -10.69 -3.16
C GLU A 56 -1.01 -11.65 -1.98
N THR A 57 0.12 -11.83 -1.31
CA THR A 57 0.23 -12.66 -0.11
C THR A 57 -0.78 -12.22 0.96
N PHE A 58 -0.89 -10.90 1.21
CA PHE A 58 -1.85 -10.38 2.17
C PHE A 58 -3.32 -10.65 1.76
N LEU A 59 -3.65 -10.51 0.48
CA LEU A 59 -4.99 -10.84 -0.02
C LEU A 59 -5.29 -12.33 0.15
N GLU A 60 -4.35 -13.20 -0.22
CA GLU A 60 -4.51 -14.66 -0.12
C GLU A 60 -4.69 -15.14 1.32
N GLU A 61 -3.93 -14.60 2.27
CA GLU A 61 -4.08 -14.86 3.71
C GLU A 61 -5.49 -14.48 4.23
N ASN A 62 -6.16 -13.54 3.55
CA ASN A 62 -7.52 -13.12 3.85
C ASN A 62 -8.57 -13.79 2.94
N SER A 63 -8.21 -14.86 2.23
CA SER A 63 -9.07 -15.60 1.29
C SER A 63 -9.60 -14.73 0.12
N LEU A 64 -8.84 -13.70 -0.25
CA LEU A 64 -9.11 -12.81 -1.38
C LEU A 64 -8.10 -13.03 -2.50
N SER A 65 -8.33 -12.35 -3.63
CA SER A 65 -7.36 -12.25 -4.73
C SER A 65 -7.57 -10.94 -5.47
N TYR A 66 -6.61 -10.53 -6.30
CA TYR A 66 -6.72 -9.32 -7.13
C TYR A 66 -8.02 -9.23 -7.93
N MET A 67 -8.48 -10.36 -8.48
CA MET A 67 -9.69 -10.39 -9.33
C MET A 67 -11.00 -10.37 -8.54
N LYS A 68 -10.97 -10.68 -7.24
CA LYS A 68 -12.17 -10.86 -6.41
C LYS A 68 -12.31 -9.81 -5.31
N ALA A 69 -11.20 -9.23 -4.87
CA ALA A 69 -11.21 -8.24 -3.81
C ALA A 69 -11.97 -6.98 -4.27
N ASN A 70 -12.90 -6.53 -3.42
CA ASN A 70 -13.58 -5.26 -3.56
C ASN A 70 -12.68 -4.15 -2.99
N VAL A 71 -11.86 -3.57 -3.85
CA VAL A 71 -10.86 -2.55 -3.48
C VAL A 71 -11.31 -1.17 -3.95
N ILE A 72 -11.33 -0.21 -3.03
CA ILE A 72 -11.46 1.21 -3.35
C ILE A 72 -10.08 1.86 -3.28
N HIS A 73 -9.62 2.35 -4.42
CA HIS A 73 -8.40 3.15 -4.49
C HIS A 73 -8.69 4.57 -4.00
N LEU A 74 -8.04 4.97 -2.90
CA LEU A 74 -8.19 6.28 -2.27
C LEU A 74 -7.13 7.28 -2.76
N GLY A 75 -6.23 6.86 -3.65
CA GLY A 75 -5.24 7.71 -4.31
C GLY A 75 -3.95 7.88 -3.52
N TYR A 76 -3.12 8.83 -3.96
CA TYR A 76 -1.75 9.06 -3.46
C TYR A 76 -1.65 10.26 -2.52
N ASP A 77 -2.65 11.14 -2.52
CA ASP A 77 -2.68 12.37 -1.73
C ASP A 77 -3.29 12.09 -0.34
N TRP A 78 -2.71 11.14 0.39
CA TRP A 78 -3.17 10.69 1.71
C TRP A 78 -2.27 11.11 2.87
N TYR A 79 -1.03 11.52 2.58
CA TYR A 79 -0.05 11.90 3.59
C TYR A 79 -0.02 13.43 3.73
N GLU A 80 -0.40 13.94 4.90
CA GLU A 80 -0.49 15.38 5.15
C GLU A 80 0.71 15.97 5.91
N GLY A 81 1.65 15.13 6.37
CA GLY A 81 2.85 15.57 7.10
C GLY A 81 2.59 15.89 8.57
#